data_AF-A0A9D7C9D4-F1
#
_entry.id   AF-A0A9D7C9D4-F1
#
_cell.length_a   1.000
_cell.length_b   1.000
_cell.length_c   1.000
_cell.angle_alpha   90.00
_cell.angle_beta   90.00
_cell.angle_gamma   90.00
#
_symmetry.space_group_name_H-M   'P 1'
#
loop_
_entity.id
_entity.type
_entity.pdbx_description
1 polymer ?
#
loop_
_entity_poly.entity_id
_entity_poly.type
_entity_poly.pdbx_seq_one_letter_code
_entity_poly.pdbx_strand_id
1 'polypeptide(L)'
;MNIVKGKILVKETLVGIPNLLVVLYDIDPRTLKYISESFKDERVAAQPLNINYYWARINGDRIGSVVTNERGEFELSYENSEFIIEQKEFRPDLILFVLPPEEELPSSLTPNLSNIDLTHGPLPLPEEISPPKILYISKSIRANAGKIESYVIKISEKKLKEFDIEVRKVQDNIEEKKVSIQNSITDAYILGNAIKNTLNLATKEKLLASKEVKKRAKGLIHSLSLSSVNSQVRNDPTYLNPTDNLISNHGKVMVRTLSKLKERSKIENKRPSLIISNSTGNSDTTSIDPSRITQFLIDNPRGPTIERKAKRPNNIQSKAAQNFISQIVNKTSNSNLSNA
;
A
#
# COMPACT_ATOMS: atom_id res chain seq x y z
N MET A 1 -5.21 20.83 -18.32
CA MET A 1 -4.16 20.64 -17.30
C MET A 1 -3.51 19.28 -17.45
N ASN A 2 -2.21 19.30 -17.70
CA ASN A 2 -1.30 18.16 -17.77
C ASN A 2 -0.38 18.21 -16.55
N ILE A 3 0.11 17.06 -16.09
CA ILE A 3 0.94 16.95 -14.89
C ILE A 3 2.14 16.07 -15.17
N VAL A 4 3.33 16.58 -14.88
CA VAL A 4 4.58 15.82 -14.87
C VAL A 4 5.07 15.77 -13.43
N LYS A 5 5.18 14.56 -12.88
CA LYS A 5 5.67 14.35 -11.53
C LYS A 5 6.80 13.36 -11.50
N GLY A 6 7.59 13.37 -10.44
CA GLY A 6 8.62 12.38 -10.29
C GLY A 6 9.40 12.48 -9.00
N LYS A 7 10.42 11.63 -8.92
CA LYS A 7 11.31 11.55 -7.78
C LYS A 7 12.75 11.35 -8.24
N ILE A 8 13.65 12.15 -7.68
CA ILE A 8 15.08 12.09 -7.93
C ILE A 8 15.75 11.49 -6.71
N LEU A 9 16.45 10.38 -6.96
CA LEU A 9 17.03 9.54 -5.94
C LEU A 9 18.53 9.38 -6.14
N VAL A 10 19.25 9.27 -5.05
CA VAL A 10 20.61 8.73 -5.04
C VAL A 10 20.54 7.27 -5.45
N LYS A 11 21.31 6.87 -6.46
CA LYS A 11 21.24 5.52 -7.03
C LYS A 11 21.55 4.43 -6.01
N GLU A 12 22.52 4.68 -5.14
CA GLU A 12 23.07 3.74 -4.17
C GLU A 12 22.16 3.61 -2.93
N THR A 13 21.67 4.73 -2.40
CA THR A 13 20.93 4.76 -1.12
C THR A 13 19.41 4.91 -1.30
N LEU A 14 18.94 5.24 -2.51
CA LEU A 14 17.54 5.55 -2.83
C LEU A 14 16.96 6.71 -2.01
N VAL A 15 17.82 7.62 -1.55
CA VAL A 15 17.44 8.83 -0.82
C VAL A 15 17.02 9.91 -1.79
N GLY A 16 15.97 10.64 -1.46
CA GLY A 16 15.55 11.82 -2.20
C GLY A 16 16.61 12.91 -2.21
N ILE A 17 16.88 13.50 -3.38
CA ILE A 17 17.82 14.62 -3.48
C ILE A 17 17.03 15.93 -3.52
N PRO A 18 17.10 16.76 -2.47
CA PRO A 18 16.38 18.02 -2.41
C PRO A 18 17.06 19.11 -3.25
N ASN A 19 16.32 20.20 -3.47
CA ASN A 19 16.83 21.45 -4.04
C ASN A 19 17.46 21.32 -5.43
N LEU A 20 17.07 20.32 -6.22
CA LEU A 20 17.48 20.21 -7.62
C LEU A 20 16.47 20.90 -8.51
N LEU A 21 16.95 21.69 -9.47
CA LEU A 21 16.09 22.32 -10.46
C LEU A 21 15.78 21.34 -11.58
N VAL A 22 14.51 21.02 -11.75
CA VAL A 22 14.00 20.19 -12.84
C VAL A 22 13.43 21.11 -13.90
N VAL A 23 13.88 20.97 -15.15
CA VAL A 23 13.41 21.77 -16.28
C VAL A 23 12.84 20.87 -17.35
N LEU A 24 11.66 21.21 -17.83
CA LEU A 24 10.93 20.47 -18.86
C LEU A 24 10.89 21.28 -20.15
N TYR A 25 11.25 20.64 -21.26
CA TYR A 25 11.21 21.23 -22.60
C TYR A 25 10.33 20.39 -23.51
N ASP A 26 9.64 21.08 -24.42
CA ASP A 26 9.06 20.51 -25.62
C ASP A 26 10.12 20.51 -26.73
N ILE A 27 10.36 19.36 -27.35
CA ILE A 27 11.36 19.20 -28.41
C ILE A 27 10.65 18.81 -29.71
N ASP A 28 10.81 19.62 -30.75
CA ASP A 28 10.40 19.25 -32.10
C ASP A 28 11.14 17.96 -32.56
N PRO A 29 10.43 16.96 -33.11
CA PRO A 29 11.02 15.79 -33.76
C PRO A 29 12.20 16.08 -34.72
N ARG A 30 12.24 17.27 -35.33
CA ARG A 30 13.35 17.74 -36.19
C ARG A 30 14.61 18.01 -35.37
N THR A 31 14.48 18.67 -34.23
CA THR A 31 15.56 18.95 -33.27
C THR A 31 16.15 17.64 -32.75
N LEU A 32 15.31 16.62 -32.57
CA LEU A 32 15.70 15.26 -32.20
C LEU A 32 16.73 14.63 -33.14
N LYS A 33 16.54 14.82 -34.45
CA LYS A 33 17.47 14.32 -35.47
C LYS A 33 18.86 14.94 -35.27
N TYR A 34 18.92 16.26 -35.12
CA TYR A 34 20.17 16.99 -34.87
C TYR A 34 20.86 16.56 -33.58
N ILE A 35 20.10 16.38 -32.49
CA ILE A 35 20.63 15.90 -31.22
C ILE A 35 21.22 14.49 -31.39
N SER A 36 20.45 13.57 -31.99
CA SER A 36 20.88 12.18 -32.17
C SER A 36 22.08 12.04 -33.11
N GLU A 37 22.19 12.88 -34.14
CA GLU A 37 23.32 12.91 -35.07
C GLU A 37 24.56 13.50 -34.41
N SER A 38 24.39 14.54 -33.58
CA SER A 38 25.49 15.13 -32.79
C SER A 38 26.11 14.14 -31.80
N PHE A 39 25.34 13.17 -31.30
CA PHE A 39 25.85 12.11 -30.42
C PHE A 39 26.49 10.93 -31.16
N LYS A 40 26.29 10.79 -32.47
CA LYS A 40 26.83 9.68 -33.27
C LYS A 40 28.20 9.98 -33.89
N ASP A 41 28.57 11.25 -34.03
CA ASP A 41 29.85 11.63 -34.61
C ASP A 41 30.99 11.50 -33.58
N GLU A 42 31.70 10.37 -33.60
CA GLU A 42 32.84 10.09 -32.71
C GLU A 42 33.95 11.16 -32.78
N ARG A 43 34.02 11.93 -33.87
CA ARG A 43 34.99 13.04 -34.00
C ARG A 43 34.60 14.25 -33.17
N VAL A 44 33.30 14.46 -32.95
CA VAL A 44 32.76 15.46 -32.01
C VAL A 44 32.85 14.93 -30.58
N ALA A 45 32.81 13.61 -30.37
CA ALA A 45 32.99 12.98 -29.06
C ALA A 45 34.40 13.18 -28.45
N ALA A 46 35.40 13.55 -29.27
CA ALA A 46 36.77 13.84 -28.81
C ALA A 46 36.96 15.27 -28.30
N GLN A 47 36.10 16.22 -28.70
CA GLN A 47 36.01 17.49 -27.98
C GLN A 47 35.04 17.27 -26.82
N PRO A 48 35.39 17.61 -25.57
CA PRO A 48 34.42 17.58 -24.49
C PRO A 48 33.26 18.46 -24.94
N LEU A 49 32.12 17.85 -25.26
CA LEU A 49 30.88 18.55 -25.51
C LEU A 49 30.78 19.56 -24.38
N ASN A 50 30.94 20.84 -24.72
CA ASN A 50 30.85 21.90 -23.74
C ASN A 50 29.36 22.01 -23.42
N ILE A 51 28.87 21.06 -22.61
CA ILE A 51 27.48 20.83 -22.19
C ILE A 51 26.85 22.12 -21.66
N ASN A 52 27.71 22.95 -21.11
CA ASN A 52 27.58 24.37 -20.82
C ASN A 52 26.80 25.20 -21.86
N TYR A 53 27.00 24.96 -23.17
CA TYR A 53 26.25 25.64 -24.24
C TYR A 53 25.13 24.80 -24.84
N TYR A 54 24.86 23.62 -24.29
CA TYR A 54 23.85 22.71 -24.80
C TYR A 54 22.46 23.35 -24.76
N TRP A 55 22.17 24.13 -23.70
CA TRP A 55 20.95 24.90 -23.55
C TRP A 55 20.69 25.88 -24.69
N ALA A 56 21.73 26.57 -25.16
CA ALA A 56 21.63 27.53 -26.27
C ALA A 56 21.43 26.85 -27.63
N ARG A 57 21.59 25.52 -27.72
CA ARG A 57 21.50 24.73 -28.96
C ARG A 57 20.25 23.88 -29.06
N ILE A 58 19.52 23.67 -27.97
CA ILE A 58 18.24 22.98 -28.02
C ILE A 58 17.22 23.96 -28.61
N ASN A 59 16.86 23.76 -29.88
CA ASN A 59 15.70 24.41 -30.49
C ASN A 59 14.42 23.73 -29.96
N GLY A 60 14.04 24.09 -28.73
CA GLY A 60 12.83 23.61 -28.09
C GLY A 60 12.32 24.64 -27.08
N ASP A 61 11.02 24.63 -26.85
CA ASP A 61 10.38 25.58 -25.96
C ASP A 61 10.40 25.06 -24.53
N ARG A 62 10.81 25.92 -23.61
CA ARG A 62 10.75 25.61 -22.18
C ARG A 62 9.30 25.64 -21.73
N ILE A 63 8.77 24.49 -21.32
CA ILE A 63 7.42 24.39 -20.73
C ILE A 63 7.43 24.97 -19.32
N GLY A 64 8.43 24.61 -18.51
CA GLY A 64 8.48 25.08 -17.12
C GLY A 64 9.62 24.46 -16.32
N SER A 65 9.66 24.82 -15.03
CA SER A 65 10.64 24.28 -14.09
C SER A 65 10.09 24.20 -12.68
N VAL A 66 10.63 23.28 -11.89
CA VAL A 66 10.27 23.05 -10.49
C VAL A 66 11.49 22.60 -9.70
N VAL A 67 11.56 22.98 -8.42
CA VAL A 67 12.62 22.54 -7.52
C VAL A 67 12.15 21.31 -6.74
N THR A 68 13.03 20.33 -6.55
CA THR A 68 12.70 19.14 -5.76
C THR A 68 12.60 19.44 -4.27
N ASN A 69 11.61 18.84 -3.60
CA ASN A 69 11.41 18.99 -2.15
C ASN A 69 12.43 18.18 -1.31
N GLU A 70 12.30 18.21 0.02
CA GLU A 70 13.14 17.44 0.97
C GLU A 70 13.24 15.94 0.68
N ARG A 71 12.23 15.38 0.01
CA ARG A 71 12.16 13.96 -0.36
C ARG A 71 12.61 13.71 -1.80
N GLY A 72 13.14 14.72 -2.49
CA GLY A 72 13.52 14.66 -3.90
C GLY A 72 12.34 14.53 -4.85
N GLU A 73 11.12 14.85 -4.40
CA GLU A 73 9.90 14.78 -5.22
C GLU A 73 9.67 16.12 -5.91
N PHE A 74 9.09 16.07 -7.12
CA PHE A 74 8.72 17.25 -7.89
C PHE A 74 7.38 17.02 -8.61
N GLU A 75 6.66 18.11 -8.84
CA GLU A 75 5.41 18.13 -9.59
C GLU A 75 5.31 19.45 -10.36
N LEU A 76 5.12 19.34 -11.68
CA LEU A 76 4.96 20.46 -12.60
C LEU A 76 3.63 20.29 -13.34
N SER A 77 2.75 21.27 -13.23
CA SER A 77 1.51 21.34 -14.00
C SER A 77 1.64 22.36 -15.12
N TYR A 78 1.12 22.03 -16.30
CA TYR A 78 1.11 22.92 -17.47
C TYR A 78 -0.19 22.80 -18.28
N GLU A 79 -0.53 23.84 -19.02
CA GLU A 79 -1.68 23.89 -19.92
C GLU A 79 -1.34 23.54 -21.36
N ASN A 80 -2.38 23.29 -22.18
CA ASN A 80 -2.17 22.94 -23.59
C ASN A 80 -1.72 24.15 -24.43
N SER A 81 -1.95 25.37 -23.95
CA SER A 81 -1.53 26.61 -24.61
C SER A 81 -0.06 26.95 -24.40
N GLU A 82 0.64 26.23 -23.51
CA GLU A 82 2.04 26.50 -23.16
C GLU A 82 3.05 25.84 -24.11
N PHE A 83 2.59 25.12 -25.14
CA PHE A 83 3.44 24.54 -26.17
C PHE A 83 2.93 24.90 -27.57
N ILE A 84 3.85 24.97 -28.54
CA ILE A 84 3.54 25.42 -29.90
C ILE A 84 2.83 24.30 -30.66
N ILE A 85 1.53 24.49 -30.91
CA ILE A 85 0.70 23.58 -31.72
C ILE A 85 0.88 23.94 -33.22
N GLU A 86 2.11 23.91 -33.73
CA GLU A 86 2.33 24.36 -35.12
C GLU A 86 1.91 23.29 -36.15
N GLN A 87 1.91 21.99 -35.83
CA GLN A 87 1.74 20.94 -36.84
C GLN A 87 1.06 19.65 -36.35
N LYS A 88 -0.23 19.70 -36.00
CA LYS A 88 -1.08 18.51 -35.65
C LYS A 88 -0.69 17.75 -34.37
N GLU A 89 0.27 18.23 -33.60
CA GLU A 89 0.63 17.59 -32.33
C GLU A 89 -0.35 18.03 -31.24
N PHE A 90 -1.07 17.07 -30.67
CA PHE A 90 -2.02 17.32 -29.57
C PHE A 90 -1.32 17.35 -28.20
N ARG A 91 -0.06 16.93 -28.15
CA ARG A 91 0.73 16.70 -26.95
C ARG A 91 2.20 17.01 -27.24
N PRO A 92 2.92 17.59 -26.27
CA PRO A 92 4.33 17.91 -26.44
C PRO A 92 5.20 16.65 -26.39
N ASP A 93 6.37 16.77 -27.01
CA ASP A 93 7.44 15.79 -27.00
C ASP A 93 8.44 16.17 -25.90
N LEU A 94 8.35 15.48 -24.76
CA LEU A 94 9.03 15.94 -23.54
C LEU A 94 10.46 15.43 -23.43
N ILE A 95 11.37 16.36 -23.12
CA ILE A 95 12.67 16.05 -22.52
C ILE A 95 12.76 16.69 -21.13
N LEU A 96 13.39 15.97 -20.21
CA LEU A 96 13.59 16.44 -18.84
C LEU A 96 15.06 16.60 -18.54
N PHE A 97 15.40 17.75 -17.99
CA PHE A 97 16.70 18.08 -17.46
C PHE A 97 16.66 18.21 -15.95
N VAL A 98 17.75 17.82 -15.31
CA VAL A 98 17.99 18.09 -13.89
C VAL A 98 19.29 18.87 -13.79
N LEU A 99 19.20 19.99 -13.10
CA LEU A 99 20.28 20.91 -12.82
C LEU A 99 20.64 20.82 -11.32
N PRO A 100 21.90 21.15 -10.95
CA PRO A 100 22.27 21.34 -9.56
C PRO A 100 21.41 22.46 -8.92
N PRO A 101 21.46 22.59 -7.58
CA PRO A 101 20.90 23.76 -6.90
C PRO A 101 21.44 25.04 -7.54
N GLU A 102 20.59 26.06 -7.67
CA GLU A 102 21.07 27.39 -8.03
C GLU A 102 21.98 27.87 -6.91
N GLU A 103 23.28 27.99 -7.19
CA GLU A 103 24.20 28.65 -6.28
C GLU A 103 23.77 30.12 -6.21
N GLU A 104 23.44 30.60 -5.01
CA GLU A 104 23.40 32.03 -4.78
C GLU A 104 24.79 32.55 -5.12
N LEU A 105 24.90 33.29 -6.22
CA LEU A 105 26.13 33.98 -6.57
C LEU A 105 26.60 34.69 -5.29
N PRO A 106 27.84 34.44 -4.83
CA PRO A 106 28.37 35.10 -3.66
C PRO A 106 28.06 36.59 -3.80
N SER A 107 27.39 37.19 -2.82
CA SER A 107 27.00 38.60 -2.90
C SER A 107 28.19 39.53 -3.15
N SER A 108 29.40 39.07 -2.82
CA SER A 108 30.69 39.70 -3.14
C SER A 108 31.07 39.73 -4.62
N LEU A 109 30.46 38.89 -5.46
CA LEU A 109 30.67 38.82 -6.91
C LEU A 109 29.58 39.56 -7.69
N THR A 110 28.70 40.33 -7.04
CA THR A 110 27.92 41.32 -7.77
C THR A 110 28.88 42.44 -8.17
N PRO A 111 29.36 42.52 -9.43
CA PRO A 111 30.16 43.66 -9.82
C PRO A 111 29.31 44.90 -9.55
N ASN A 112 29.91 45.93 -8.97
CA ASN A 112 29.21 47.19 -8.77
C ASN A 112 28.92 47.80 -10.15
N LEU A 113 27.77 47.42 -10.73
CA LEU A 113 27.36 47.73 -12.10
C LEU A 113 27.26 49.25 -12.35
N SER A 114 27.33 50.07 -11.30
CA SER A 114 27.33 51.53 -11.40
C SER A 114 28.56 52.11 -12.10
N ASN A 115 29.66 51.36 -12.24
CA ASN A 115 30.92 51.87 -12.79
C ASN A 115 31.35 51.23 -14.12
N ILE A 116 30.47 50.47 -14.79
CA ILE A 116 30.81 49.86 -16.07
C ILE A 116 30.68 50.90 -17.19
N ASP A 117 31.82 51.33 -17.70
CA ASP A 117 31.91 52.20 -18.87
C ASP A 117 31.47 51.44 -20.13
N LEU A 118 30.24 51.70 -20.58
CA LEU A 118 29.61 51.07 -21.75
C LEU A 118 30.25 51.48 -23.09
N THR A 119 31.28 52.35 -23.08
CA THR A 119 31.90 52.84 -24.32
C THR A 119 32.91 51.87 -24.94
N HIS A 120 33.36 50.85 -24.22
CA HIS A 120 34.40 49.91 -24.67
C HIS A 120 33.86 48.52 -25.07
N GLY A 121 32.85 48.47 -25.95
CA GLY A 121 32.39 47.23 -26.57
C GLY A 121 31.88 46.16 -25.58
N PRO A 122 31.44 44.98 -26.06
CA PRO A 122 31.07 43.89 -25.18
C PRO A 122 32.34 43.41 -24.46
N LEU A 123 32.43 43.73 -23.17
CA LEU A 123 33.45 43.17 -22.29
C LEU A 123 33.42 41.64 -22.42
N PRO A 124 34.59 40.98 -22.52
CA PRO A 124 34.63 39.53 -22.46
C PRO A 124 33.91 39.10 -21.19
N LEU A 125 32.86 38.30 -21.35
CA LEU A 125 32.15 37.71 -20.20
C LEU A 125 33.21 37.08 -19.29
N PRO A 126 33.26 37.44 -18.00
CA PRO A 126 34.25 36.89 -17.10
C PRO A 126 34.18 35.36 -17.19
N GLU A 127 35.33 34.72 -17.41
CA GLU A 127 35.46 33.26 -17.56
C GLU A 127 34.87 32.48 -16.35
N GLU A 128 34.59 33.18 -15.25
CA GLU A 128 34.01 32.66 -14.02
C GLU A 128 32.50 32.40 -14.06
N ILE A 129 31.74 32.94 -15.02
CA ILE A 129 30.32 32.56 -15.17
C ILE A 129 30.27 31.25 -15.96
N SER A 130 30.72 30.16 -15.32
CA SER A 130 30.51 28.82 -15.84
C SER A 130 29.00 28.61 -16.00
N PRO A 131 28.50 28.37 -17.22
CA PRO A 131 27.07 28.15 -17.42
C PRO A 131 26.59 26.93 -16.63
N PRO A 132 25.28 26.84 -16.36
CA PRO A 132 24.71 25.83 -15.49
C PRO A 132 25.01 24.43 -16.02
N LYS A 133 25.80 23.68 -15.23
CA LYS A 133 26.22 22.32 -15.58
C LYS A 133 25.01 21.38 -15.47
N ILE A 134 24.80 20.54 -16.48
CA ILE A 134 23.67 19.61 -16.51
C ILE A 134 23.98 18.36 -15.66
N LEU A 135 23.19 18.15 -14.61
CA LEU A 135 23.35 16.99 -13.74
C LEU A 135 22.75 15.73 -14.37
N TYR A 136 21.60 15.83 -15.03
CA TYR A 136 20.97 14.70 -15.73
C TYR A 136 20.12 15.14 -16.92
N ILE A 137 20.07 14.29 -17.94
CA ILE A 137 19.18 14.40 -19.10
C ILE A 137 18.41 13.08 -19.20
N SER A 138 17.10 13.15 -19.39
CA SER A 138 16.29 11.95 -19.65
C SER A 138 16.81 11.22 -20.88
N LYS A 139 17.09 9.92 -20.75
CA LYS A 139 17.68 9.10 -21.82
C LYS A 139 16.82 9.00 -23.09
N SER A 140 15.52 9.17 -22.94
CA SER A 140 14.55 9.03 -24.01
C SER A 140 13.62 10.23 -23.97
N ILE A 141 13.31 10.75 -25.15
CA ILE A 141 12.28 11.75 -25.33
C ILE A 141 10.93 11.04 -25.26
N ARG A 142 10.00 11.62 -24.51
CA ARG A 142 8.64 11.11 -24.40
C ARG A 142 7.81 11.76 -25.48
N ALA A 143 7.80 11.15 -26.65
CA ALA A 143 6.97 11.61 -27.75
C ALA A 143 5.48 11.51 -27.40
N ASN A 144 4.70 12.53 -27.74
CA ASN A 144 3.27 12.64 -27.48
C ASN A 144 2.90 12.34 -26.02
N ALA A 145 3.52 13.07 -25.08
CA ALA A 145 3.36 12.81 -23.66
C ALA A 145 1.88 12.75 -23.21
N GLY A 146 1.61 11.85 -22.27
CA GLY A 146 0.28 11.67 -21.68
C GLY A 146 -0.16 12.87 -20.83
N LYS A 147 -1.42 12.84 -20.38
CA LYS A 147 -1.95 13.86 -19.45
C LYS A 147 -1.23 13.83 -18.10
N ILE A 148 -0.74 12.65 -17.69
CA ILE A 148 0.03 12.46 -16.47
C ILE A 148 1.28 11.66 -16.83
N GLU A 149 2.44 12.25 -16.57
CA GLU A 149 3.74 11.60 -16.74
C GLU A 149 4.42 11.39 -15.38
N SER A 150 5.21 10.33 -15.27
CA SER A 150 5.88 9.96 -14.02
C SER A 150 7.32 9.53 -14.23
N TYR A 151 8.25 10.17 -13.52
CA TYR A 151 9.69 9.93 -13.63
C TYR A 151 10.29 9.40 -12.33
N VAL A 152 11.21 8.44 -12.45
CA VAL A 152 12.10 8.02 -11.36
C VAL A 152 13.53 8.14 -11.88
N ILE A 153 14.25 9.13 -11.35
CA ILE A 153 15.60 9.46 -11.80
C ILE A 153 16.57 9.00 -10.73
N LYS A 154 17.61 8.27 -11.12
CA LYS A 154 18.64 7.77 -10.21
C LYS A 154 19.99 8.36 -10.60
N ILE A 155 20.58 9.14 -9.71
CA ILE A 155 21.88 9.81 -9.89
C ILE A 155 22.87 9.17 -8.93
N SER A 156 24.03 8.73 -9.44
CA SER A 156 25.06 8.12 -8.61
C SER A 156 25.72 9.14 -7.69
N GLU A 157 26.06 8.75 -6.47
CA GLU A 157 26.81 9.59 -5.51
C GLU A 157 28.08 10.18 -6.10
N LYS A 158 28.83 9.42 -6.91
CA LYS A 158 30.03 9.93 -7.59
C LYS A 158 29.74 11.20 -8.40
N LYS A 159 28.63 11.19 -9.14
CA LYS A 159 28.23 12.33 -9.99
C LYS A 159 27.73 13.50 -9.16
N LEU A 160 27.07 13.26 -8.03
CA LEU A 160 26.66 14.34 -7.12
C LEU A 160 27.86 15.02 -6.49
N LYS A 161 28.89 14.26 -6.10
CA LYS A 161 30.16 14.78 -5.59
C LYS A 161 30.93 15.63 -6.60
N GLU A 162 30.86 15.30 -7.88
CA GLU A 162 31.47 16.12 -8.96
C GLU A 162 30.84 17.52 -9.07
N PHE A 163 29.64 17.71 -8.51
CA PHE A 163 28.89 18.97 -8.48
C PHE A 163 28.80 19.57 -7.08
N ASP A 164 29.61 19.05 -6.13
CA ASP A 164 29.61 19.47 -4.72
C ASP A 164 28.22 19.39 -4.03
N ILE A 165 27.36 18.47 -4.50
CA ILE A 165 26.04 18.25 -3.92
C ILE A 165 26.19 17.26 -2.76
N GLU A 166 26.05 17.77 -1.54
CA GLU A 166 26.06 16.94 -0.34
C GLU A 166 24.85 16.00 -0.30
N VAL A 167 25.12 14.69 -0.26
CA VAL A 167 24.09 13.68 -0.11
C VAL A 167 23.80 13.46 1.36
N ARG A 168 22.56 13.70 1.78
CA ARG A 168 22.09 13.34 3.12
C ARG A 168 22.28 11.84 3.32
N LYS A 169 23.20 11.45 4.20
CA LYS A 169 23.38 10.05 4.56
C LYS A 169 22.18 9.62 5.39
N VAL A 170 21.59 8.46 5.09
CA VAL A 170 20.41 7.90 5.80
C VAL A 170 20.72 7.51 7.25
N GLN A 171 21.92 7.79 7.75
CA GLN A 171 22.35 7.35 9.07
C GLN A 171 21.43 7.86 10.20
N ASP A 172 20.71 8.96 10.00
CA ASP A 172 19.90 9.57 11.07
C ASP A 172 18.54 8.90 11.35
N ASN A 173 18.16 7.81 10.65
CA ASN A 173 16.84 7.21 10.89
C ASN A 173 16.79 5.68 10.80
N ILE A 174 17.94 5.00 10.72
CA ILE A 174 17.95 3.53 10.67
C ILE A 174 17.48 2.95 12.00
N GLU A 175 17.91 3.50 13.13
CA GLU A 175 17.48 3.01 14.45
C GLU A 175 16.02 3.35 14.73
N GLU A 176 15.55 4.55 14.42
CA GLU A 176 14.12 4.88 14.58
C GLU A 176 13.23 4.00 13.69
N LYS A 177 13.63 3.77 12.43
CA LYS A 177 12.89 2.89 11.53
C LYS A 177 12.93 1.43 12.00
N LYS A 178 14.04 0.98 12.56
CA LYS A 178 14.17 -0.37 13.16
C LYS A 178 13.27 -0.52 14.38
N VAL A 179 13.20 0.49 15.25
CA VAL A 179 12.26 0.54 16.38
C VAL A 179 10.81 0.52 15.88
N SER A 180 10.47 1.33 14.87
CA SER A 180 9.12 1.36 14.28
C SER A 180 8.70 0.03 13.68
N ILE A 181 9.61 -0.65 12.95
CA ILE A 181 9.37 -1.98 12.40
C ILE A 181 9.19 -3.01 13.52
N GLN A 182 10.01 -2.95 14.57
CA GLN A 182 9.92 -3.87 15.71
C GLN A 182 8.59 -3.70 16.47
N ASN A 183 8.14 -2.46 16.67
CA ASN A 183 6.83 -2.18 17.26
C ASN A 183 5.71 -2.73 16.39
N SER A 184 5.76 -2.50 15.07
CA SER A 184 4.77 -3.02 14.12
C SER A 184 4.68 -4.55 14.12
N ILE A 185 5.83 -5.24 14.25
CA ILE A 185 5.88 -6.71 14.37
C ILE A 185 5.26 -7.17 15.70
N THR A 186 5.55 -6.45 16.79
CA THR A 186 5.02 -6.76 18.13
C THR A 186 3.51 -6.59 18.18
N ASP A 187 2.99 -5.49 17.62
CA ASP A 187 1.56 -5.21 17.55
C ASP A 187 0.83 -6.25 16.70
N ALA A 188 1.39 -6.61 15.53
CA ALA A 188 0.84 -7.66 14.68
C ALA A 188 0.79 -9.02 15.40
N TYR A 189 1.82 -9.33 16.19
CA TYR A 189 1.86 -10.54 17.00
C TYR A 189 0.80 -10.55 18.10
N ILE A 190 0.64 -9.44 18.84
CA ILE A 190 -0.38 -9.28 19.89
C ILE A 190 -1.78 -9.43 19.28
N LEU A 191 -2.05 -8.74 18.16
CA LEU A 191 -3.32 -8.83 17.45
C LEU A 191 -3.61 -10.25 16.96
N GLY A 192 -2.61 -10.94 16.39
CA GLY A 192 -2.73 -12.32 15.96
C GLY A 192 -3.11 -13.27 17.09
N ASN A 193 -2.52 -13.07 18.28
CA ASN A 193 -2.88 -13.85 19.47
C ASN A 193 -4.29 -13.54 19.98
N ALA A 194 -4.70 -12.27 19.98
CA ALA A 194 -6.05 -11.88 20.36
C ALA A 194 -7.10 -12.52 19.45
N ILE A 195 -6.91 -12.45 18.12
CA ILE A 195 -7.79 -13.08 17.13
C ILE A 195 -7.85 -14.60 17.33
N LYS A 196 -6.71 -15.24 17.58
CA LYS A 196 -6.67 -16.69 17.82
C LYS A 196 -7.47 -17.07 19.07
N ASN A 197 -7.37 -16.29 20.14
CA ASN A 197 -8.09 -16.53 21.39
C ASN A 197 -9.60 -16.33 21.23
N THR A 198 -10.04 -15.28 20.55
CA THR A 198 -11.47 -15.05 20.29
C THR A 198 -12.07 -16.15 19.41
N LEU A 199 -11.32 -16.61 18.40
CA LEU A 199 -11.75 -17.71 17.54
C LEU A 199 -11.86 -19.03 18.31
N ASN A 200 -10.93 -19.31 19.23
CA ASN A 200 -11.00 -20.49 20.11
C ASN A 200 -12.21 -20.45 21.05
N LEU A 201 -12.56 -19.26 21.58
CA LEU A 201 -13.76 -19.11 22.41
C LEU A 201 -15.03 -19.33 21.60
N ALA A 202 -15.15 -18.67 20.44
CA ALA A 202 -16.32 -18.81 19.56
C ALA A 202 -16.51 -20.26 19.06
N THR A 203 -15.42 -20.97 18.76
CA THR A 203 -15.48 -22.39 18.38
C THR A 203 -15.91 -23.29 19.54
N LYS A 204 -15.46 -23.01 20.77
CA LYS A 204 -15.91 -23.71 21.98
C LYS A 204 -17.40 -23.52 22.23
N GLU A 205 -17.90 -22.29 22.09
CA GLU A 205 -19.33 -21.98 22.23
C GLU A 205 -20.20 -22.71 21.20
N LYS A 206 -19.80 -22.66 19.91
CA LYS A 206 -20.49 -23.40 18.84
C LYS A 206 -20.51 -24.91 19.09
N LEU A 207 -19.41 -25.46 19.61
CA LEU A 207 -19.32 -26.88 19.95
C LEU A 207 -20.24 -27.24 21.13
N LEU A 208 -20.34 -26.39 22.15
CA LEU A 208 -21.28 -26.58 23.26
C LEU A 208 -22.74 -26.50 22.78
N ALA A 209 -23.08 -25.50 21.98
CA ALA A 209 -24.41 -25.36 21.39
C ALA A 209 -24.80 -26.59 20.53
N SER A 210 -23.86 -27.08 19.71
CA SER A 210 -24.06 -28.30 18.91
C SER A 210 -24.28 -29.55 19.78
N LYS A 211 -23.53 -29.70 20.89
CA LYS A 211 -23.74 -30.78 21.86
C LYS A 211 -25.13 -30.73 22.49
N GLU A 212 -25.62 -29.54 22.84
CA GLU A 212 -26.97 -29.38 23.38
C GLU A 212 -28.06 -29.76 22.37
N VAL A 213 -27.94 -29.30 21.12
CA VAL A 213 -28.87 -29.66 20.04
C VAL A 213 -28.88 -31.17 19.83
N LYS A 214 -27.70 -31.81 19.80
CA LYS A 214 -27.57 -33.28 19.69
C LYS A 214 -28.23 -34.00 20.88
N LYS A 215 -28.06 -33.49 22.10
CA LYS A 215 -28.71 -34.05 23.30
C LYS A 215 -30.23 -33.97 23.21
N ARG A 216 -30.77 -32.81 22.79
CA ARG A 216 -32.22 -32.61 22.58
C ARG A 216 -32.76 -33.53 21.49
N ALA A 217 -32.09 -33.61 20.34
CA ALA A 217 -32.47 -34.49 19.24
C ALA A 217 -32.48 -35.97 19.67
N LYS A 218 -31.48 -36.41 20.43
CA LYS A 218 -31.43 -37.78 20.97
C LYS A 218 -32.61 -38.05 21.92
N GLY A 219 -32.95 -37.09 22.78
CA GLY A 219 -34.13 -37.18 23.64
C GLY A 219 -35.44 -37.32 22.86
N LEU A 220 -35.61 -36.54 21.79
CA LEU A 220 -36.78 -36.62 20.90
C LEU A 220 -36.84 -37.97 20.18
N ILE A 221 -35.73 -38.43 19.59
CA ILE A 221 -35.66 -39.73 18.92
C ILE A 221 -35.99 -40.86 19.91
N HIS A 222 -35.50 -40.80 21.15
CA HIS A 222 -35.82 -41.79 22.17
C HIS A 222 -37.31 -41.79 22.53
N SER A 223 -37.93 -40.60 22.62
CA SER A 223 -39.38 -40.46 22.86
C SER A 223 -40.26 -40.91 21.68
N LEU A 224 -39.71 -40.96 20.46
CA LEU A 224 -40.39 -41.45 19.26
C LEU A 224 -40.08 -42.92 18.97
N SER A 225 -39.05 -43.48 19.61
CA SER A 225 -38.68 -44.88 19.44
C SER A 225 -39.81 -45.77 19.97
N LEU A 226 -40.12 -46.84 19.22
CA LEU A 226 -41.14 -47.84 19.56
C LEU A 226 -40.91 -48.52 20.93
N SER A 227 -39.73 -48.36 21.52
CA SER A 227 -39.46 -48.76 22.91
C SER A 227 -40.23 -47.94 23.96
N SER A 228 -40.74 -46.76 23.60
CA SER A 228 -41.60 -45.94 24.46
C SER A 228 -43.10 -46.28 24.33
N VAL A 229 -43.46 -47.12 23.36
CA VAL A 229 -44.82 -47.64 23.22
C VAL A 229 -45.01 -48.69 24.31
N ASN A 230 -46.12 -48.56 25.08
CA ASN A 230 -46.46 -49.46 26.17
C ASN A 230 -46.32 -50.93 25.72
N SER A 231 -45.63 -51.74 26.50
CA SER A 231 -45.40 -53.16 26.20
C SER A 231 -46.68 -53.94 25.97
N GLN A 232 -47.83 -53.53 26.53
CA GLN A 232 -49.13 -54.12 26.21
C GLN A 232 -49.54 -53.89 24.76
N VAL A 233 -49.39 -52.68 24.23
CA VAL A 233 -49.70 -52.37 22.81
C VAL A 233 -48.69 -53.05 21.86
N ARG A 234 -47.47 -53.29 22.35
CA ARG A 234 -46.40 -53.96 21.60
C ARG A 234 -46.55 -55.48 21.56
N ASN A 235 -46.96 -56.08 22.69
CA ASN A 235 -47.09 -57.52 22.86
C ASN A 235 -48.47 -58.04 22.43
N ASP A 236 -49.47 -57.16 22.42
CA ASP A 236 -50.82 -57.45 21.96
C ASP A 236 -51.19 -56.41 20.90
N PRO A 237 -50.64 -56.54 19.67
CA PRO A 237 -50.96 -55.61 18.60
C PRO A 237 -52.46 -55.74 18.38
N THR A 238 -53.23 -54.73 18.78
CA THR A 238 -54.65 -54.62 18.41
C THR A 238 -54.68 -54.69 16.89
N TYR A 239 -55.04 -55.86 16.37
CA TYR A 239 -55.30 -56.06 14.96
C TYR A 239 -56.37 -55.04 14.62
N LEU A 240 -55.99 -54.09 13.79
CA LEU A 240 -56.90 -53.11 13.24
C LEU A 240 -58.04 -53.92 12.62
N ASN A 241 -59.24 -53.71 13.14
CA ASN A 241 -60.42 -54.29 12.52
C ASN A 241 -60.41 -53.77 11.07
N PRO A 242 -60.60 -54.61 10.04
CA PRO A 242 -60.52 -54.17 8.65
C PRO A 242 -61.52 -53.05 8.29
N THR A 243 -62.50 -52.80 9.16
CA THR A 243 -63.47 -51.70 9.10
C THR A 243 -62.96 -50.39 9.69
N ASP A 244 -61.89 -50.40 10.48
CA ASP A 244 -61.27 -49.19 10.99
C ASP A 244 -60.55 -48.47 9.85
N ASN A 245 -61.03 -47.27 9.52
CA ASN A 245 -60.47 -46.44 8.48
C ASN A 245 -59.07 -45.95 8.90
N LEU A 246 -58.07 -46.78 8.64
CA LEU A 246 -56.66 -46.60 8.94
C LEU A 246 -56.12 -45.26 8.44
N ILE A 247 -56.60 -44.83 7.28
CA ILE A 247 -56.24 -43.55 6.67
C ILE A 247 -56.74 -42.40 7.56
N SER A 248 -57.97 -42.48 8.05
CA SER A 248 -58.55 -41.47 8.96
C SER A 248 -57.80 -41.41 10.29
N ASN A 249 -57.51 -42.56 10.90
CA ASN A 249 -56.81 -42.60 12.18
C ASN A 249 -55.35 -42.16 12.06
N HIS A 250 -54.65 -42.57 11.01
CA HIS A 250 -53.29 -42.11 10.72
C HIS A 250 -53.26 -40.60 10.46
N GLY A 251 -54.23 -40.09 9.69
CA GLY A 251 -54.41 -38.66 9.45
C GLY A 251 -54.61 -37.87 10.75
N LYS A 252 -55.45 -38.36 11.67
CA LYS A 252 -55.67 -37.73 12.99
C LYS A 252 -54.41 -37.71 13.84
N VAL A 253 -53.63 -38.80 13.85
CA VAL A 253 -52.36 -38.86 14.59
C VAL A 253 -51.35 -37.88 14.00
N MET A 254 -51.17 -37.86 12.68
CA MET A 254 -50.26 -36.94 11.98
C MET A 254 -50.64 -35.47 12.16
N VAL A 255 -51.94 -35.14 12.10
CA VAL A 255 -52.43 -33.78 12.37
C VAL A 255 -52.15 -33.38 13.82
N ARG A 256 -52.32 -34.28 14.79
CA ARG A 256 -51.99 -34.02 16.21
C ARG A 256 -50.49 -33.83 16.44
N THR A 257 -49.62 -34.60 15.79
CA THR A 257 -48.17 -34.42 15.91
C THR A 257 -47.70 -33.14 15.24
N LEU A 258 -48.21 -32.81 14.04
CA LEU A 258 -47.88 -31.57 13.33
C LEU A 258 -48.36 -30.33 14.08
N SER A 259 -49.55 -30.36 14.67
CA SER A 259 -50.05 -29.24 15.50
C SER A 259 -49.19 -29.03 16.75
N LYS A 260 -48.81 -30.10 17.46
CA LYS A 260 -47.86 -30.02 18.59
C LYS A 260 -46.48 -29.48 18.18
N LEU A 261 -45.97 -29.86 17.00
CA LEU A 261 -44.72 -29.32 16.47
C LEU A 261 -44.83 -27.82 16.13
N LYS A 262 -45.97 -27.41 15.54
CA LYS A 262 -46.26 -26.01 15.20
C LYS A 262 -46.42 -25.11 16.44
N GLU A 263 -46.99 -25.63 17.52
CA GLU A 263 -47.03 -24.90 18.80
C GLU A 263 -45.63 -24.75 19.42
N ARG A 264 -44.82 -25.82 19.38
CA ARG A 264 -43.45 -25.76 19.91
C ARG A 264 -42.54 -24.79 19.14
N SER A 265 -42.67 -24.71 17.81
CA SER A 265 -41.86 -23.76 17.01
C SER A 265 -42.22 -22.29 17.28
N LYS A 266 -43.47 -21.99 17.64
CA LYS A 266 -43.89 -20.65 18.07
C LYS A 266 -43.24 -20.21 19.39
N ILE A 267 -42.90 -21.16 20.27
CA ILE A 267 -42.25 -20.88 21.56
C ILE A 267 -40.74 -20.59 21.35
N GLU A 268 -40.09 -21.25 20.39
CA GLU A 268 -38.65 -21.04 20.13
C GLU A 268 -38.32 -19.69 19.46
N ASN A 269 -39.26 -19.09 18.73
CA ASN A 269 -39.10 -17.74 18.16
C ASN A 269 -39.26 -16.60 19.17
N LYS A 270 -39.53 -16.90 20.45
CA LYS A 270 -39.57 -15.92 21.55
C LYS A 270 -38.29 -15.91 22.40
N ARG A 271 -37.14 -16.33 21.86
CA ARG A 271 -35.87 -16.10 22.57
C ARG A 271 -35.57 -14.60 22.60
N PRO A 272 -35.33 -14.00 23.78
CA PRO A 272 -34.97 -12.61 23.88
C PRO A 272 -33.67 -12.37 23.11
N SER A 273 -33.66 -11.34 22.26
CA SER A 273 -32.42 -10.81 21.70
C SER A 273 -31.48 -10.50 22.87
N LEU A 274 -30.29 -11.11 22.86
CA LEU A 274 -29.20 -10.72 23.75
C LEU A 274 -28.84 -9.27 23.40
N ILE A 275 -29.41 -8.33 24.15
CA ILE A 275 -29.00 -6.93 24.14
C ILE A 275 -27.64 -6.89 24.83
N ILE A 276 -26.58 -6.86 24.03
CA ILE A 276 -25.23 -6.54 24.50
C ILE A 276 -25.25 -5.04 24.82
N SER A 277 -25.46 -4.70 26.09
CA SER A 277 -25.27 -3.33 26.57
C SER A 277 -23.77 -3.11 26.77
N ASN A 278 -23.18 -2.31 25.89
CA ASN A 278 -21.82 -1.82 26.06
C ASN A 278 -21.86 -0.71 27.12
N SER A 279 -21.43 -1.01 28.35
CA SER A 279 -21.19 -0.01 29.37
C SER A 279 -19.92 0.78 29.01
N THR A 280 -20.10 2.05 28.67
CA THR A 280 -19.03 3.02 28.43
C THR A 280 -18.28 3.32 29.73
N GLY A 281 -17.06 2.79 29.84
CA GLY A 281 -16.06 3.19 30.81
C GLY A 281 -14.90 3.87 30.08
N ASN A 282 -14.70 5.16 30.36
CA ASN A 282 -13.61 5.99 29.86
C ASN A 282 -12.24 5.37 30.12
N SER A 283 -11.42 5.23 29.07
CA SER A 283 -10.00 5.56 29.12
C SER A 283 -9.47 5.68 27.69
N ASP A 284 -8.80 6.81 27.42
CA ASP A 284 -8.13 7.11 26.16
C ASP A 284 -7.01 6.09 25.89
N THR A 285 -7.34 5.09 25.10
CA THR A 285 -6.38 4.33 24.30
C THR A 285 -7.05 4.10 22.95
N THR A 286 -6.30 4.15 21.86
CA THR A 286 -6.77 3.93 20.49
C THR A 286 -7.35 2.51 20.36
N SER A 287 -8.61 2.38 20.76
CA SER A 287 -9.39 1.17 20.78
C SER A 287 -9.87 0.88 19.37
N ILE A 288 -9.38 -0.22 18.80
CA ILE A 288 -9.89 -0.74 17.53
C ILE A 288 -11.33 -1.20 17.79
N ASP A 289 -12.28 -0.40 17.31
CA ASP A 289 -13.72 -0.62 17.42
C ASP A 289 -14.10 -2.04 16.92
N PRO A 290 -14.54 -2.95 17.81
CA PRO A 290 -14.96 -4.31 17.44
C PRO A 290 -16.12 -4.33 16.42
N SER A 291 -16.91 -3.26 16.36
CA SER A 291 -18.01 -3.09 15.41
C SER A 291 -17.52 -3.14 13.96
N ARG A 292 -16.35 -2.55 13.68
CA ARG A 292 -15.77 -2.49 12.32
C ARG A 292 -15.27 -3.85 11.82
N ILE A 293 -14.75 -4.69 12.71
CA ILE A 293 -14.33 -6.07 12.37
C ILE A 293 -15.56 -6.91 12.02
N THR A 294 -16.65 -6.72 12.75
CA THR A 294 -17.90 -7.45 12.53
C THR A 294 -18.57 -7.02 11.22
N GLN A 295 -18.55 -5.73 10.90
CA GLN A 295 -19.07 -5.18 9.64
C GLN A 295 -18.26 -5.67 8.42
N PHE A 296 -16.92 -5.70 8.51
CA PHE A 296 -16.06 -6.23 7.43
C PHE A 296 -16.33 -7.70 7.08
N LEU A 297 -16.70 -8.52 8.08
CA LEU A 297 -17.06 -9.93 7.89
C LEU A 297 -18.47 -10.12 7.31
N ILE A 298 -19.39 -9.19 7.57
CA ILE A 298 -20.75 -9.18 7.01
C ILE A 298 -20.71 -8.75 5.53
N ASP A 299 -19.90 -7.75 5.21
CA ASP A 299 -19.83 -7.17 3.86
C ASP A 299 -19.03 -8.04 2.86
N ASN A 300 -18.27 -9.04 3.35
CA ASN A 300 -17.51 -9.99 2.52
C ASN A 300 -17.84 -11.46 2.83
N PRO A 301 -19.06 -11.95 2.54
CA PRO A 301 -19.47 -13.32 2.86
C PRO A 301 -18.78 -14.39 1.99
N ARG A 302 -18.08 -13.98 0.93
CA ARG A 302 -17.29 -14.84 0.05
C ARG A 302 -15.83 -14.44 0.13
N GLY A 303 -15.11 -14.99 1.11
CA GLY A 303 -13.65 -14.98 1.08
C GLY A 303 -13.12 -15.66 -0.19
N PRO A 304 -11.87 -15.39 -0.59
CA PRO A 304 -11.30 -15.96 -1.80
C PRO A 304 -11.35 -17.50 -1.75
N THR A 305 -11.89 -18.11 -2.80
CA THR A 305 -11.83 -19.56 -3.01
C THR A 305 -10.37 -19.94 -3.26
N ILE A 306 -9.64 -20.22 -2.19
CA ILE A 306 -8.29 -20.78 -2.27
C ILE A 306 -8.45 -22.26 -2.56
N GLU A 307 -8.19 -22.67 -3.82
CA GLU A 307 -7.95 -24.08 -4.15
C GLU A 307 -6.75 -24.58 -3.34
N ARG A 308 -7.04 -25.28 -2.24
CA ARG A 308 -6.02 -25.93 -1.42
C ARG A 308 -5.54 -27.22 -2.10
N LYS A 309 -4.54 -27.12 -2.95
CA LYS A 309 -3.54 -28.19 -3.10
C LYS A 309 -2.39 -27.91 -2.14
N ALA A 310 -2.51 -28.40 -0.90
CA ALA A 310 -1.45 -28.26 0.10
C ALA A 310 -1.02 -29.63 0.64
N LYS A 311 0.18 -30.05 0.21
CA LYS A 311 1.06 -30.96 0.95
C LYS A 311 1.34 -30.31 2.30
N ARG A 312 1.02 -30.98 3.42
CA ARG A 312 1.29 -30.47 4.77
C ARG A 312 2.80 -30.23 4.95
N PRO A 313 3.27 -29.01 5.29
CA PRO A 313 4.62 -28.84 5.79
C PRO A 313 4.66 -29.34 7.24
N ASN A 314 5.72 -30.07 7.56
CA ASN A 314 5.96 -30.62 8.89
C ASN A 314 6.09 -29.51 9.94
N ASN A 315 5.58 -29.82 11.14
CA ASN A 315 5.39 -28.99 12.33
C ASN A 315 6.68 -28.45 12.98
N ILE A 316 7.79 -28.40 12.24
CA ILE A 316 9.14 -28.08 12.74
C ILE A 316 9.39 -26.55 12.71
N GLN A 317 8.78 -25.81 11.78
CA GLN A 317 9.03 -24.37 11.64
C GLN A 317 8.41 -23.50 12.76
N SER A 318 7.36 -23.97 13.44
CA SER A 318 6.73 -23.17 14.52
C SER A 318 7.58 -23.12 15.80
N LYS A 319 8.31 -24.19 16.10
CA LYS A 319 9.16 -24.29 17.30
C LYS A 319 10.44 -23.44 17.16
N ALA A 320 11.00 -23.38 15.96
CA ALA A 320 12.14 -22.51 15.66
C ALA A 320 11.78 -21.02 15.78
N ALA A 321 10.61 -20.61 15.27
CA ALA A 321 10.14 -19.23 15.39
C ALA A 321 9.85 -18.83 16.86
N GLN A 322 9.26 -19.74 17.65
CA GLN A 322 9.00 -19.50 19.07
C GLN A 322 10.30 -19.41 19.90
N ASN A 323 11.30 -20.23 19.61
CA ASN A 323 12.60 -20.17 20.26
C ASN A 323 13.37 -18.89 19.89
N PHE A 324 13.24 -18.41 18.66
CA PHE A 324 13.90 -17.17 18.23
C PHE A 324 13.29 -15.93 18.91
N ILE A 325 11.96 -15.85 19.00
CA ILE A 325 11.27 -14.74 19.67
C ILE A 325 11.59 -14.71 21.17
N SER A 326 11.61 -15.87 21.85
CA SER A 326 11.97 -15.94 23.28
C SER A 326 13.44 -15.56 23.56
N GLN A 327 14.36 -15.84 22.63
CA GLN A 327 15.74 -15.37 22.74
C GLN A 327 15.87 -13.84 22.57
N ILE A 328 15.06 -13.21 21.71
CA ILE A 328 15.05 -11.76 21.53
C ILE A 328 14.49 -11.06 22.77
N VAL A 329 13.39 -11.57 23.33
CA VAL A 329 12.78 -11.02 24.54
C VAL A 329 13.75 -11.12 25.73
N ASN A 330 14.42 -12.26 25.93
CA ASN A 330 15.34 -12.41 27.06
C ASN A 330 16.63 -11.56 26.91
N LYS A 331 17.10 -11.30 25.69
CA LYS A 331 18.27 -10.43 25.48
C LYS A 331 17.97 -8.95 25.74
N THR A 332 16.76 -8.50 25.42
CA THR A 332 16.34 -7.11 25.65
C THR A 332 16.04 -6.82 27.13
N SER A 333 15.62 -7.82 27.91
CA SER A 333 15.46 -7.69 29.36
C SER A 333 16.79 -7.53 30.12
N ASN A 334 17.88 -8.14 29.62
CA ASN A 334 19.17 -8.13 30.32
C ASN A 334 20.07 -6.93 29.94
N SER A 335 19.86 -6.26 28.81
CA SER A 335 20.66 -5.10 28.41
C SER A 335 20.31 -3.80 29.15
N ASN A 336 19.18 -3.77 29.87
CA ASN A 336 18.74 -2.59 30.63
C ASN A 336 19.15 -2.62 32.11
N LEU A 337 19.92 -3.63 32.54
CA LEU A 337 20.35 -3.80 33.93
C LEU A 337 21.87 -3.58 34.14
N SER A 338 22.64 -3.28 33.09
CA SER A 338 24.10 -3.07 33.20
C SER A 338 24.57 -1.61 33.06
N ASN A 339 23.66 -0.64 33.03
CA ASN A 339 23.97 0.80 32.99
C ASN A 339 23.27 1.55 34.13
N ALA A 340 23.38 1.02 35.36
CA ALA A 340 23.01 1.70 36.60
C ALA A 340 24.17 1.58 37.60
#